data_AF-A0A859CSY0-F1
#
_entry.id   AF-A0A859CSY0-F1
#
_cell.length_a   1.000
_cell.length_b   1.000
_cell.length_c   1.000
_cell.angle_alpha   90.00
_cell.angle_beta   90.00
_cell.angle_gamma   90.00
#
_symmetry.space_group_name_H-M   'P 1'
#
loop_
_entity.id
_entity.type
_entity.pdbx_description
1 polymer ?
#
loop_
_entity_poly.entity_id
_entity_poly.type
_entity_poly.pdbx_seq_one_letter_code
_entity_poly.pdbx_strand_id
1 'polypeptide(L)'
;MKKITIMALLFLIPQLSMAALINEMQTCQGLIEHIDKKLDETGSKYDKGAVKKVRNGLEGYNQYIQREIVTPGLLQFNGGDQSKAKAMQEQVDAYKKTVAKRYDLTYPQNEIFMNHAMAVNECAKQAVPSGQELEDLKEALNLMVEFAQ
;
A
#
# COMPACT_ATOMS: atom_id res chain seq x y z
N MET A 1 7.84 -57.46 12.03
CA MET A 1 8.33 -56.16 11.51
C MET A 1 7.29 -55.62 10.52
N LYS A 2 6.46 -54.66 10.91
CA LYS A 2 5.39 -54.09 10.08
C LYS A 2 5.88 -52.75 9.52
N LYS A 3 6.01 -52.65 8.20
CA LYS A 3 6.44 -51.43 7.51
C LYS A 3 5.33 -50.38 7.61
N ILE A 4 5.60 -49.26 8.26
CA ILE A 4 4.72 -48.10 8.29
C ILE A 4 5.07 -47.25 7.06
N THR A 5 4.18 -47.26 6.07
CA THR A 5 4.28 -46.37 4.91
C THR A 5 3.74 -45.01 5.34
N ILE A 6 4.62 -44.03 5.55
CA ILE A 6 4.25 -42.64 5.81
C ILE A 6 3.81 -42.04 4.47
N MET A 7 2.51 -41.89 4.29
CA MET A 7 1.93 -41.16 3.16
C MET A 7 2.09 -39.67 3.44
N ALA A 8 3.12 -39.05 2.85
CA ALA A 8 3.36 -37.63 2.94
C ALA A 8 2.21 -36.87 2.25
N LEU A 9 1.34 -36.25 3.05
CA LEU A 9 0.36 -35.28 2.58
C LEU A 9 1.14 -34.05 2.06
N LEU A 10 1.19 -33.88 0.75
CA LEU A 10 1.65 -32.65 0.12
C LEU A 10 0.67 -31.53 0.49
N PHE A 11 1.06 -30.70 1.46
CA PHE A 11 0.38 -29.44 1.76
C PHE A 11 0.50 -28.52 0.54
N LEU A 12 -0.56 -28.46 -0.27
CA LEU A 12 -0.76 -27.40 -1.25
C LEU A 12 -1.06 -26.11 -0.47
N ILE A 13 -0.02 -25.35 -0.13
CA ILE A 13 -0.16 -24.04 0.52
C ILE A 13 -0.84 -23.08 -0.47
N PRO A 14 -1.86 -22.30 -0.06
CA PRO A 14 -2.65 -21.48 -0.97
C PRO A 14 -1.86 -20.25 -1.44
N GLN A 15 -1.21 -20.35 -2.60
CA GLN A 15 -0.57 -19.21 -3.29
C GLN A 15 -1.55 -18.09 -3.67
N LEU A 16 -2.86 -18.37 -3.62
CA LEU A 16 -3.94 -17.42 -3.95
C LEU A 16 -4.01 -16.21 -3.00
N SER A 17 -3.53 -16.34 -1.75
CA SER A 17 -3.58 -15.26 -0.75
C SER A 17 -2.60 -14.11 -1.05
N MET A 18 -1.41 -14.44 -1.55
CA MET A 18 -0.34 -13.45 -1.76
C MET A 18 -0.62 -12.57 -2.99
N ALA A 19 -1.10 -13.16 -4.08
CA ALA A 19 -1.42 -12.40 -5.29
C ALA A 19 -2.58 -11.41 -5.05
N ALA A 20 -3.60 -11.82 -4.29
CA ALA A 20 -4.69 -10.94 -3.88
C ALA A 20 -4.16 -9.78 -3.02
N LEU A 21 -3.31 -10.07 -2.03
CA LEU A 21 -2.72 -9.04 -1.17
C LEU A 21 -1.84 -8.05 -1.96
N ILE A 22 -1.04 -8.51 -2.93
CA ILE A 22 -0.27 -7.62 -3.82
C ILE A 22 -1.22 -6.70 -4.60
N ASN A 23 -2.32 -7.22 -5.13
CA ASN A 23 -3.29 -6.45 -5.91
C ASN A 23 -3.98 -5.37 -5.08
N GLU A 24 -4.33 -5.68 -3.84
CA GLU A 24 -4.87 -4.69 -2.91
C GLU A 24 -3.80 -3.64 -2.56
N MET A 25 -2.59 -4.09 -2.24
CA MET A 25 -1.53 -3.19 -1.81
C MET A 25 -1.02 -2.26 -2.90
N GLN A 26 -0.95 -2.69 -4.16
CA GLN A 26 -0.68 -1.76 -5.27
C GLN A 26 -1.80 -0.72 -5.44
N THR A 27 -3.06 -1.05 -5.11
CA THR A 27 -4.16 -0.09 -5.12
C THR A 27 -3.96 0.94 -4.01
N CYS A 28 -3.54 0.49 -2.82
CA CYS A 28 -3.19 1.36 -1.70
C CYS A 28 -2.02 2.31 -2.02
N GLN A 29 -0.98 1.82 -2.69
CA GLN A 29 0.13 2.67 -3.12
C GLN A 29 -0.32 3.72 -4.17
N GLY A 30 -1.25 3.37 -5.06
CA GLY A 30 -1.86 4.34 -5.99
C GLY A 30 -2.71 5.41 -5.30
N LEU A 31 -3.43 5.05 -4.23
CA LEU A 31 -4.13 6.03 -3.38
C LEU A 31 -3.13 6.97 -2.68
N ILE A 32 -2.02 6.45 -2.15
CA ILE A 32 -0.97 7.26 -1.52
C ILE A 32 -0.38 8.25 -2.52
N GLU A 33 -0.08 7.83 -3.75
CA GLU A 33 0.41 8.70 -4.84
C GLU A 33 -0.58 9.84 -5.15
N HIS A 34 -1.88 9.53 -5.19
CA HIS A 34 -2.92 10.55 -5.34
C HIS A 34 -2.92 11.57 -4.18
N ILE A 35 -2.85 11.10 -2.93
CA ILE A 35 -2.86 11.97 -1.75
C ILE A 35 -1.62 12.87 -1.72
N ASP A 36 -0.44 12.33 -2.03
CA ASP A 36 0.80 13.11 -2.04
C ASP A 36 0.74 14.26 -3.05
N LYS A 37 0.21 13.97 -4.26
CA LYS A 37 -0.07 14.98 -5.28
C LYS A 37 -1.07 16.03 -4.79
N LYS A 38 -2.16 15.62 -4.13
CA LYS A 38 -3.13 16.57 -3.54
C LYS A 38 -2.49 17.48 -2.51
N LEU A 39 -1.58 16.96 -1.69
CA LEU A 39 -0.85 17.74 -0.69
C LEU A 39 0.08 18.79 -1.34
N ASP A 40 0.57 18.56 -2.57
CA ASP A 40 1.35 19.56 -3.32
C ASP A 40 0.44 20.66 -3.86
N GLU A 41 -0.71 20.29 -4.41
CA GLU A 41 -1.68 21.21 -5.00
C GLU A 41 -2.43 22.06 -3.97
N THR A 42 -2.49 21.60 -2.71
CA THR A 42 -3.20 22.25 -1.59
C THR A 42 -2.34 23.20 -0.77
N GLY A 43 -1.05 23.38 -1.10
CA GLY A 43 0.03 23.86 -0.24
C GLY A 43 -0.11 25.21 0.52
N SER A 44 -1.24 25.90 0.43
CA SER A 44 -1.60 27.05 1.27
C SER A 44 -2.76 26.81 2.26
N LYS A 45 -3.52 25.72 2.11
CA LYS A 45 -4.70 25.42 2.95
C LYS A 45 -4.34 24.81 4.31
N TYR A 46 -3.24 24.07 4.37
CA TYR A 46 -2.87 23.29 5.54
C TYR A 46 -1.52 23.77 6.11
N ASP A 47 -1.33 23.57 7.41
CA ASP A 47 -0.04 23.83 8.04
C ASP A 47 1.06 22.98 7.39
N LYS A 48 2.20 23.61 7.07
CA LYS A 48 3.31 22.93 6.38
C LYS A 48 3.93 21.81 7.22
N GLY A 49 3.97 21.98 8.54
CA GLY A 49 4.43 20.95 9.46
C GLY A 49 3.50 19.75 9.46
N ALA A 50 2.19 19.98 9.51
CA ALA A 50 1.17 18.94 9.40
C ALA A 50 1.24 18.21 8.05
N VAL A 51 1.34 18.94 6.92
CA VAL A 51 1.49 18.32 5.59
C VAL A 51 2.72 17.42 5.54
N LYS A 52 3.85 17.89 6.08
CA LYS A 52 5.08 17.10 6.13
C LYS A 52 4.91 15.82 6.94
N LYS A 53 4.21 15.86 8.06
CA LYS A 53 3.92 14.67 8.88
C LYS A 53 3.04 13.67 8.14
N VAL A 54 1.98 14.13 7.46
CA VAL A 54 1.15 13.26 6.63
C VAL A 54 2.00 12.57 5.55
N ARG A 55 2.81 13.34 4.82
CA ARG A 55 3.72 12.78 3.80
C ARG A 55 4.66 11.73 4.36
N ASN A 56 5.31 12.03 5.48
CA ASN A 56 6.24 11.10 6.11
C ASN A 56 5.56 9.79 6.51
N GLY A 57 4.38 9.84 7.14
CA GLY A 57 3.65 8.64 7.55
C GLY A 57 3.15 7.82 6.35
N LEU A 58 2.63 8.48 5.31
CA LEU A 58 2.20 7.79 4.10
C LEU A 58 3.36 7.19 3.31
N GLU A 59 4.48 7.89 3.20
CA GLU A 59 5.67 7.37 2.52
C GLU A 59 6.30 6.21 3.30
N GLY A 60 6.37 6.29 4.63
CA GLY A 60 6.79 5.17 5.48
C GLY A 60 5.91 3.92 5.24
N TYR A 61 4.59 4.12 5.17
CA TYR A 61 3.66 3.03 4.87
C TYR A 61 3.82 2.48 3.44
N ASN A 62 4.01 3.36 2.45
CA ASN A 62 4.27 2.98 1.07
C ASN A 62 5.55 2.13 0.92
N GLN A 63 6.62 2.50 1.65
CA GLN A 63 7.87 1.75 1.70
C GLN A 63 7.70 0.41 2.40
N TYR A 64 6.96 0.36 3.51
CA TYR A 64 6.59 -0.89 4.19
C TYR A 64 5.87 -1.85 3.23
N ILE A 65 4.85 -1.37 2.51
CA ILE A 65 4.13 -2.17 1.50
C ILE A 65 5.10 -2.73 0.47
N GLN A 66 5.97 -1.88 -0.09
CA GLN A 66 6.90 -2.31 -1.12
C GLN A 66 7.89 -3.35 -0.63
N ARG A 67 8.41 -3.17 0.59
CA ARG A 67 9.47 -3.98 1.19
C ARG A 67 8.96 -5.32 1.71
N GLU A 68 7.83 -5.32 2.40
CA GLU A 68 7.32 -6.49 3.11
C GLU A 68 6.32 -7.32 2.28
N ILE A 69 5.70 -6.72 1.25
CA ILE A 69 4.58 -7.34 0.53
C ILE A 69 4.87 -7.44 -0.96
N VAL A 70 5.03 -6.31 -1.65
CA VAL A 70 5.06 -6.30 -3.12
C VAL A 70 6.33 -6.96 -3.64
N THR A 71 7.51 -6.47 -3.25
CA THR A 71 8.80 -7.03 -3.70
C THR A 71 8.92 -8.53 -3.40
N PRO A 72 8.76 -9.00 -2.13
CA PRO A 72 8.90 -10.42 -1.82
C PRO A 72 7.79 -11.25 -2.47
N GLY A 73 6.55 -10.74 -2.53
CA GLY A 73 5.43 -11.42 -3.15
C GLY A 73 5.62 -11.64 -4.66
N LEU A 74 6.11 -10.62 -5.38
CA LEU A 74 6.43 -10.74 -6.81
C LEU A 74 7.58 -11.73 -7.05
N LEU A 75 8.61 -11.71 -6.21
CA LEU A 75 9.71 -12.67 -6.31
C LEU A 75 9.22 -14.11 -6.08
N GLN A 76 8.40 -14.33 -5.05
CA GLN A 76 7.81 -15.62 -4.74
C GLN A 76 6.90 -16.11 -5.87
N PHE A 77 6.04 -15.24 -6.41
CA PHE A 77 5.13 -15.56 -7.51
C PHE A 77 5.89 -16.02 -8.77
N ASN A 78 7.06 -15.43 -9.02
CA ASN A 78 7.92 -15.79 -10.16
C ASN A 78 8.92 -16.90 -9.86
N GLY A 79 8.76 -17.64 -8.74
CA GLY A 79 9.65 -18.74 -8.38
C GLY A 79 11.10 -18.32 -8.13
N GLY A 80 11.33 -17.08 -7.69
CA GLY A 80 12.66 -16.53 -7.45
C GLY A 80 13.33 -15.89 -8.68
N ASP A 81 12.68 -15.87 -9.85
CA ASP A 81 13.20 -15.23 -11.04
C ASP A 81 13.16 -13.70 -10.92
N GLN A 82 14.31 -13.09 -10.66
CA GLN A 82 14.46 -11.65 -10.48
C GLN A 82 14.07 -10.85 -11.72
N SER A 83 14.37 -11.36 -12.92
CA SER A 83 14.07 -10.66 -14.17
C SER A 83 12.57 -10.59 -14.41
N LYS A 84 11.84 -11.68 -14.17
CA LYS A 84 10.38 -11.70 -14.25
C LYS A 84 9.73 -10.88 -13.14
N ALA A 85 10.23 -10.96 -11.91
CA ALA A 85 9.75 -10.14 -10.80
C ALA A 85 9.90 -8.65 -11.12
N LYS A 86 11.03 -8.23 -11.71
CA LYS A 86 11.24 -6.85 -12.16
C LYS A 86 10.26 -6.45 -13.26
N ALA A 87 10.03 -7.31 -14.26
CA ALA A 87 9.05 -7.04 -15.32
C ALA A 87 7.60 -6.93 -14.76
N MET A 88 7.27 -7.66 -13.70
CA MET A 88 5.99 -7.50 -13.00
C MET A 88 5.94 -6.25 -12.13
N GLN A 89 7.05 -5.84 -11.52
CA GLN A 89 7.12 -4.58 -10.78
C GLN A 89 6.78 -3.39 -11.68
N GLU A 90 7.25 -3.39 -12.94
CA GLU A 90 6.90 -2.36 -13.92
C GLU A 90 5.37 -2.31 -14.20
N GLN A 91 4.70 -3.47 -14.18
CA GLN A 91 3.24 -3.54 -14.32
C GLN A 91 2.53 -3.01 -13.08
N VAL A 92 3.03 -3.34 -11.88
CA VAL A 92 2.56 -2.77 -10.61
C VAL A 92 2.70 -1.25 -10.62
N ASP A 93 3.84 -0.73 -11.08
CA ASP A 93 4.11 0.71 -11.18
C ASP A 93 3.18 1.42 -12.17
N ALA A 94 2.91 0.80 -13.32
CA ALA A 94 1.92 1.31 -14.28
C ALA A 94 0.50 1.29 -13.72
N TYR A 95 0.14 0.25 -12.97
CA TYR A 95 -1.17 0.12 -12.34
C TYR A 95 -1.39 1.17 -11.26
N LYS A 96 -0.40 1.39 -10.37
CA LYS A 96 -0.44 2.45 -9.33
C LYS A 96 -0.81 3.82 -9.92
N LYS A 97 -0.12 4.21 -11.00
CA LYS A 97 -0.41 5.46 -11.73
C LYS A 97 -1.83 5.52 -12.29
N THR A 98 -2.35 4.38 -12.76
CA THR A 98 -3.73 4.28 -13.24
C THR A 98 -4.74 4.46 -12.10
N VAL A 99 -4.47 3.88 -10.93
CA VAL A 99 -5.29 4.07 -9.73
C VAL A 99 -5.25 5.52 -9.26
N ALA A 100 -4.06 6.12 -9.15
CA ALA A 100 -3.90 7.53 -8.78
C ALA A 100 -4.71 8.46 -9.70
N LYS A 101 -4.61 8.22 -11.03
CA LYS A 101 -5.39 8.97 -12.02
C LYS A 101 -6.91 8.79 -11.86
N ARG A 102 -7.38 7.60 -11.46
CA ARG A 102 -8.81 7.39 -11.18
C ARG A 102 -9.25 8.20 -9.96
N TYR A 103 -8.47 8.21 -8.89
CA TYR A 103 -8.74 9.05 -7.72
C TYR A 103 -8.72 10.54 -8.09
N ASP A 104 -7.78 11.00 -8.93
CA ASP A 104 -7.77 12.38 -9.42
C ASP A 104 -9.07 12.77 -10.14
N LEU A 105 -9.64 11.85 -10.92
CA LEU A 105 -10.91 12.06 -11.62
C LEU A 105 -12.11 12.02 -10.66
N THR A 106 -12.07 11.18 -9.63
CA THR A 106 -13.12 11.09 -8.61
C THR A 106 -13.12 12.28 -7.66
N TYR A 107 -11.94 12.80 -7.33
CA TYR A 107 -11.73 13.90 -6.38
C TYR A 107 -10.99 15.06 -7.07
N PRO A 108 -11.64 15.79 -8.00
CA PRO A 108 -11.00 16.87 -8.74
C PRO A 108 -10.65 18.08 -7.87
N GLN A 109 -11.27 18.24 -6.70
CA GLN A 109 -11.04 19.36 -5.80
C GLN A 109 -9.67 19.26 -5.13
N ASN A 110 -8.98 20.38 -4.97
CA ASN A 110 -7.70 20.44 -4.29
C ASN A 110 -7.95 20.52 -2.78
N GLU A 111 -8.31 19.39 -2.18
CA GLU A 111 -8.49 19.20 -0.73
C GLU A 111 -8.40 17.72 -0.35
N ILE A 112 -8.13 17.46 0.93
CA ILE A 112 -8.18 16.12 1.51
C ILE A 112 -9.60 15.89 2.06
N PHE A 113 -10.24 14.82 1.62
CA PHE A 113 -11.55 14.40 2.10
C PHE A 113 -11.43 13.32 3.17
N MET A 114 -12.45 13.21 4.04
CA MET A 114 -12.56 12.14 5.04
C MET A 114 -12.43 10.75 4.39
N ASN A 115 -12.98 10.58 3.19
CA ASN A 115 -12.88 9.32 2.43
C ASN A 115 -11.43 8.92 2.12
N HIS A 116 -10.51 9.88 1.96
CA HIS A 116 -9.09 9.57 1.79
C HIS A 116 -8.50 8.95 3.06
N ALA A 117 -8.76 9.56 4.22
CA ALA A 117 -8.31 9.03 5.51
C ALA A 117 -8.89 7.63 5.77
N MET A 118 -10.18 7.45 5.51
CA MET A 118 -10.84 6.15 5.63
C MET A 118 -10.21 5.10 4.71
N ALA A 119 -9.96 5.43 3.44
CA ALA A 119 -9.39 4.50 2.49
C ALA A 119 -7.95 4.11 2.85
N VAL A 120 -7.13 5.04 3.33
CA VAL A 120 -5.78 4.72 3.85
C VAL A 120 -5.87 3.84 5.10
N ASN A 121 -6.82 4.09 5.99
CA ASN A 121 -7.04 3.24 7.17
C ASN A 121 -7.50 1.82 6.79
N GLU A 122 -8.35 1.67 5.76
CA GLU A 122 -8.71 0.34 5.24
C GLU A 122 -7.49 -0.38 4.65
N CYS A 123 -6.61 0.33 3.93
CA CYS A 123 -5.33 -0.23 3.50
C CYS A 123 -4.49 -0.72 4.69
N ALA A 124 -4.33 0.12 5.72
CA ALA A 124 -3.56 -0.22 6.91
C ALA A 124 -4.12 -1.47 7.63
N LYS A 125 -5.44 -1.67 7.63
CA LYS A 125 -6.06 -2.90 8.20
C LYS A 125 -5.71 -4.16 7.41
N GLN A 126 -5.56 -4.05 6.09
CA GLN A 126 -5.17 -5.19 5.27
C GLN A 126 -3.69 -5.56 5.46
N ALA A 127 -2.84 -4.56 5.71
CA ALA A 127 -1.41 -4.72 5.92
C ALA A 127 -0.92 -3.72 6.96
N VAL A 128 -0.79 -4.18 8.22
CA VAL A 128 -0.49 -3.32 9.36
C VAL A 128 1.04 -3.21 9.54
N PRO A 129 1.65 -2.01 9.39
CA PRO A 129 3.05 -1.81 9.75
C PRO A 129 3.25 -1.92 11.27
N SER A 130 4.49 -1.90 11.73
CA SER A 130 4.81 -2.00 13.17
C SER A 130 5.82 -0.95 13.61
N GLY A 131 5.94 -0.74 14.92
CA GLY A 131 6.89 0.21 15.49
C GLY A 131 6.62 1.64 15.01
N GLN A 132 7.69 2.37 14.67
CA GLN A 132 7.59 3.78 14.29
C GLN A 132 6.78 3.98 13.00
N GLU A 133 6.86 3.07 12.03
CA GLU A 133 6.07 3.16 10.78
C GLU A 133 4.56 3.14 11.08
N LEU A 134 4.13 2.43 12.13
CA LEU A 134 2.73 2.42 12.57
C LEU A 134 2.33 3.72 13.27
N GLU A 135 3.18 4.24 14.15
CA GLU A 135 2.87 5.48 14.86
C GLU A 135 2.84 6.69 13.93
N ASP A 136 3.77 6.76 12.97
CA ASP A 136 3.79 7.82 11.94
C ASP A 136 2.54 7.74 11.05
N LEU A 137 2.09 6.52 10.68
CA LEU A 137 0.87 6.33 9.91
C LEU A 137 -0.39 6.74 10.69
N LYS A 138 -0.46 6.44 11.98
CA LYS A 138 -1.57 6.89 12.84
C LYS A 138 -1.61 8.41 12.94
N GLU A 139 -0.46 9.07 13.12
CA GLU A 139 -0.39 10.53 13.13
C GLU A 139 -0.85 11.11 11.79
N ALA A 140 -0.38 10.55 10.67
CA ALA A 140 -0.82 10.95 9.34
C ALA A 140 -2.34 10.82 9.15
N LEU A 141 -2.94 9.69 9.57
CA LEU A 141 -4.39 9.48 9.47
C LEU A 141 -5.19 10.49 10.30
N ASN A 142 -4.75 10.79 11.52
CA ASN A 142 -5.41 11.79 12.36
C ASN A 142 -5.35 13.19 11.72
N LEU A 143 -4.19 13.58 11.18
CA LEU A 143 -4.05 14.85 10.47
C LEU A 143 -4.89 14.91 9.20
N MET A 144 -5.00 13.80 8.45
CA MET A 144 -5.90 13.74 7.29
C MET A 144 -7.37 13.90 7.67
N VAL A 145 -7.77 13.40 8.85
CA VAL A 145 -9.12 13.63 9.40
C VAL A 145 -9.30 15.10 9.77
N GLU A 146 -8.31 15.74 10.38
CA GLU A 146 -8.34 17.18 10.70
C GLU A 146 -8.39 18.05 9.43
N PHE A 147 -7.67 17.69 8.37
CA PHE A 147 -7.67 18.40 7.07
C PHE A 147 -9.02 18.34 6.35
N ALA A 148 -9.88 17.39 6.71
CA ALA A 148 -11.18 17.15 6.11
C ALA A 148 -12.35 17.81 6.87
N GLN A 149 -12.07 18.53 7.96
CA GLN A 149 -13.05 19.30 8.75
C GLN A 149 -13.07 20.77 8.29
#